data_AF-A0A6B2DWA7-F1
#
_entry.id   AF-A0A6B2DWA7-F1
#
_cell.length_a   1.000
_cell.length_b   1.000
_cell.length_c   1.000
_cell.angle_alpha   90.00
_cell.angle_beta   90.00
_cell.angle_gamma   90.00
#
_symmetry.space_group_name_H-M   'P 1'
#
loop_
_entity.id
_entity.type
_entity.pdbx_description
1 polymer ?
#
loop_
_entity_poly.entity_id
_entity_poly.type
_entity_poly.pdbx_seq_one_letter_code
_entity_poly.pdbx_strand_id
1 'polypeptide(L)' 'MRFLPEDEQRRRLAACFTRSELTPEQLWLRYFALGGSLGLLELDAYLNGLT' A
#
# COMPACT_ATOMS: atom_id res chain seq x y z
N MET A 1 -15.41 -10.28 10.97
CA MET A 1 -14.20 -9.96 10.17
C MET A 1 -12.99 -10.50 10.92
N ARG A 2 -12.13 -11.29 10.27
CA ARG A 2 -10.89 -11.75 10.89
C ARG A 2 -9.86 -10.64 10.75
N PHE A 3 -9.44 -10.05 11.87
CA PHE A 3 -8.33 -9.10 11.88
C PHE A 3 -7.05 -9.88 11.58
N LEU A 4 -6.37 -9.51 10.49
CA LEU A 4 -5.05 -10.03 10.18
C LEU A 4 -4.02 -9.19 10.95
N PRO A 5 -2.92 -9.81 11.42
CA PRO A 5 -1.77 -9.05 11.88
C PRO A 5 -1.32 -8.05 10.80
N GLU A 6 -0.85 -6.88 11.21
CA GLU A 6 -0.47 -5.80 10.31
C GLU A 6 0.54 -6.26 9.25
N ASP A 7 1.53 -7.07 9.63
CA ASP A 7 2.51 -7.66 8.71
C ASP A 7 1.90 -8.58 7.65
N GLU A 8 0.85 -9.32 8.01
CA GLU A 8 0.13 -10.17 7.06
C GLU A 8 -0.73 -9.33 6.12
N GLN A 9 -1.34 -8.25 6.63
CA GLN A 9 -2.08 -7.31 5.81
C GLN A 9 -1.17 -6.59 4.80
N ARG A 10 -0.02 -6.07 5.26
CA ARG A 10 1.00 -5.43 4.42
C ARG A 10 1.50 -6.36 3.33
N ARG A 11 1.87 -7.61 3.68
CA ARG A 11 2.34 -8.61 2.70
C ARG A 11 1.30 -8.92 1.63
N ARG A 12 0.02 -9.04 2.01
CA ARG A 12 -1.07 -9.26 1.05
C ARG A 12 -1.28 -8.05 0.16
N LEU A 13 -1.24 -6.84 0.73
CA LEU A 13 -1.37 -5.60 -0.02
C LEU A 13 -0.25 -5.48 -1.06
N ALA A 14 1.01 -5.71 -0.66
CA ALA A 14 2.16 -5.71 -1.54
C ALA A 14 2.01 -6.75 -2.67
N ALA A 15 1.59 -7.98 -2.33
CA ALA A 15 1.35 -9.03 -3.34
C ALA A 15 0.25 -8.66 -4.34
N CYS A 16 -0.82 -8.00 -3.89
CA CYS A 16 -1.87 -7.47 -4.76
C CYS A 16 -1.34 -6.33 -5.65
N PHE A 17 -0.56 -5.42 -5.07
CA PHE A 17 0.03 -4.29 -5.80
C PHE A 17 0.94 -4.78 -6.94
N THR A 18 1.83 -5.75 -6.69
CA THR A 18 2.71 -6.35 -7.71
C THR A 18 1.94 -6.92 -8.91
N ARG A 19 0.69 -7.35 -8.73
CA ARG A 19 -0.17 -7.91 -9.78
C ARG A 19 -1.10 -6.89 -10.43
N SER A 20 -1.15 -5.66 -9.91
CA SER A 20 -2.15 -4.66 -10.30
C SER A 20 -1.75 -3.86 -11.54
N GLU A 21 -0.52 -4.01 -12.04
CA GLU A 21 0.08 -3.21 -13.12
C GLU A 21 0.10 -1.69 -12.84
N LEU A 22 -0.20 -1.28 -11.60
CA LEU A 22 -0.15 0.11 -11.17
C LEU A 22 1.28 0.52 -10.87
N THR A 23 1.62 1.76 -11.22
CA THR A 23 2.82 2.40 -10.68
C THR A 23 2.58 2.86 -9.23
N PRO A 24 3.65 3.08 -8.43
CA PRO A 24 3.51 3.63 -7.08
C PRO A 24 2.74 4.96 -7.05
N GLU A 25 2.98 5.85 -8.02
CA GLU A 25 2.29 7.13 -8.16
C GLU A 25 0.80 6.96 -8.42
N GLN A 26 0.44 5.98 -9.25
CA GLN A 26 -0.93 5.63 -9.58
C GLN A 26 -1.68 5.06 -8.38
N LEU A 27 -1.04 4.21 -7.58
CA LEU A 27 -1.60 3.73 -6.32
C LEU A 27 -1.78 4.88 -5.34
N TRP A 28 -0.74 5.70 -5.17
CA TRP A 28 -0.75 6.85 -4.26
C TRP A 28 -1.86 7.83 -4.61
N LEU A 29 -2.05 8.17 -5.88
CA LEU A 29 -3.10 9.09 -6.32
C LEU A 29 -4.50 8.59 -5.94
N ARG A 30 -4.75 7.28 -6.07
CA ARG A 30 -6.03 6.66 -5.70
C ARG A 30 -6.20 6.62 -4.19
N TYR A 31 -5.16 6.26 -3.45
CA TYR A 31 -5.15 6.28 -1.99
C TYR A 31 -5.41 7.70 -1.44
N PHE A 32 -4.74 8.70 -2.01
CA PHE A 32 -4.90 10.11 -1.67
C PHE A 32 -6.32 10.61 -1.96
N ALA A 33 -6.90 10.25 -3.11
CA ALA A 33 -8.28 10.59 -3.45
C ALA A 33 -9.32 10.03 -2.46
N LEU A 34 -8.97 8.97 -1.72
CA LEU A 34 -9.81 8.39 -0.67
C LEU A 34 -9.58 9.02 0.72
N GLY A 35 -8.77 10.07 0.81
CA GLY A 35 -8.40 10.72 2.08
C GLY A 35 -7.19 10.11 2.78
N GLY A 36 -6.37 9.36 2.05
CA GLY A 36 -5.10 8.84 2.54
C GLY A 36 -4.14 9.96 2.98
N SER A 37 -3.42 9.73 4.09
CA SER A 37 -2.56 10.73 4.72
C SER A 37 -1.07 10.58 4.41
N LEU A 38 -0.65 9.41 3.91
CA LEU A 38 0.75 9.14 3.59
C LEU A 38 1.18 9.80 2.27
N GLY A 39 2.40 10.32 2.26
CA GLY A 39 3.09 10.73 1.05
C GLY A 39 3.49 9.53 0.18
N LEU A 40 3.85 9.79 -1.08
CA LEU A 40 4.25 8.75 -2.03
C LEU A 40 5.40 7.89 -1.50
N LEU A 41 6.44 8.52 -0.95
CA LEU A 41 7.61 7.81 -0.43
C LEU A 41 7.27 6.95 0.79
N GLU A 42 6.40 7.44 1.67
CA GLU A 42 5.96 6.72 2.86
C GLU A 42 5.08 5.52 2.48
N LEU A 43 4.21 5.69 1.48
CA LEU A 43 3.39 4.61 0.94
C LEU A 43 4.25 3.54 0.26
N ASP A 44 5.26 3.95 -0.50
CA ASP A 44 6.21 3.02 -1.12
C ASP A 44 7.05 2.28 -0.06
N ALA A 45 7.53 2.98 0.97
CA ALA A 45 8.22 2.36 2.10
C ALA A 45 7.32 1.36 2.85
N TYR A 46 6.03 1.68 3.02
CA TYR A 46 5.05 0.76 3.60
C TYR A 46 4.89 -0.50 2.74
N LEU A 47 4.77 -0.39 1.42
CA LEU A 47 4.64 -1.55 0.52
C LEU A 47 5.88 -2.44 0.51
N ASN A 48 7.08 -1.83 0.60
CA ASN A 48 8.35 -2.54 0.59
C ASN A 48 8.80 -3.04 1.97
N GLY A 49 8.02 -2.75 3.01
CA GLY A 49 8.32 -3.18 4.37
C GLY A 49 9.48 -2.44 5.04
N LEU A 50 9.73 -1.20 4.63
CA LEU A 50 10.81 -0.33 5.10
C LEU A 50 10.37 0.65 6.20
N THR A 51 9.22 0.38 6.82
CA THR A 51 8.60 1.16 7.91
C THR A 51 8.46 0.31 9.15
#